data_AF-A0AAN6G345-F1
#
_entry.id   AF-A0AAN6G345-F1
#
_cell.length_a   1.000
_cell.length_b   1.000
_cell.length_c   1.000
_cell.angle_alpha   90.00
_cell.angle_beta   90.00
_cell.angle_gamma   90.00
#
_symmetry.space_group_name_H-M   'P 1'
#
loop_
_entity.id
_entity.type
_entity.pdbx_description
1 polymer ?
#
loop_
_entity_poly.entity_id
_entity_poly.type
_entity_poly.pdbx_seq_one_letter_code
_entity_poly.pdbx_strand_id
1 'polypeptide(L)' 'VMEQGHIREYDTPYALLQNKDGVFYSMVARSGEAERLHAAAAVAHERKTGTAVADEETALRSTA' A
#
# COMPACT_ATOMS: atom_id res chain seq x y z
N VAL A 1 11.18 8.25 3.71
CA VAL A 1 12.30 7.80 4.55
C VAL A 1 13.34 8.90 4.66
N MET A 2 13.79 9.19 5.88
CA MET A 2 14.86 10.15 6.15
C MET A 2 16.05 9.42 6.76
N GLU A 3 17.26 9.78 6.33
CA GLU A 3 18.51 9.25 6.85
C GLU A 3 19.48 10.42 7.03
N GLN A 4 20.06 10.56 8.23
CA GLN A 4 21.05 11.61 8.55
C GLN A 4 20.59 13.05 8.21
N GLY A 5 19.29 13.33 8.39
CA GLY A 5 18.72 14.65 8.10
C GLY A 5 18.40 14.92 6.62
N HIS A 6 18.62 13.94 5.74
CA HIS A 6 18.30 14.04 4.31
C HIS A 6 17.15 13.10 3.94
N ILE A 7 16.25 13.56 3.07
CA ILE A 7 15.22 12.70 2.48
C ILE A 7 15.91 11.72 1.53
N ARG A 8 15.80 10.43 1.84
CA ARG A 8 16.35 9.34 1.01
C ARG A 8 15.34 8.79 0.01
N GLU A 9 14.10 8.63 0.47
CA GLU A 9 13.00 8.08 -0.35
C GLU A 9 11.71 8.83 -0.01
N TYR A 10 10.90 9.11 -1.02
CA TYR A 10 9.62 9.78 -0.84
C TYR A 10 8.58 9.19 -1.80
N ASP A 11 7.67 8.37 -1.27
CA ASP A 11 6.50 7.84 -1.97
C ASP A 11 5.55 7.18 -0.95
N THR A 12 4.47 6.57 -1.43
CA THR A 12 3.57 5.70 -0.68
C THR A 12 4.27 4.40 -0.23
N PRO A 13 3.88 3.81 0.91
CA PRO A 13 4.46 2.56 1.39
C PRO A 13 4.41 1.43 0.35
N TYR A 14 3.33 1.33 -0.42
CA TYR A 14 3.21 0.32 -1.48
C TYR A 14 4.27 0.48 -2.56
N ALA A 15 4.50 1.69 -3.05
CA ALA A 15 5.52 1.98 -4.06
C ALA A 15 6.93 1.75 -3.52
N LEU A 16 7.22 2.22 -2.29
CA LEU A 16 8.53 2.03 -1.66
C LEU A 16 8.86 0.56 -1.41
N LEU A 17 7.86 -0.28 -1.13
CA LEU A 17 8.04 -1.73 -0.97
C LEU A 17 8.31 -2.48 -2.27
N GLN A 18 8.02 -1.90 -3.45
CA GLN A 18 8.40 -2.52 -4.73
C GLN A 18 9.91 -2.41 -5.01
N ASN A 19 10.59 -1.45 -4.38
CA ASN A 19 12.04 -1.30 -4.50
C ASN A 19 12.76 -2.19 -3.48
N LYS A 20 13.14 -3.40 -3.90
CA LYS A 20 13.84 -4.39 -3.05
C LYS A 20 15.21 -3.95 -2.56
N ASP A 21 15.85 -3.02 -3.27
CA ASP A 21 17.13 -2.43 -2.89
C ASP A 21 16.96 -1.14 -2.05
N GLY A 22 15.71 -0.74 -1.79
CA GLY A 22 15.34 0.46 -1.06
C GLY A 22 15.58 0.37 0.46
N VAL A 23 15.85 1.52 1.06
CA VAL A 23 16.00 1.69 2.50
C VAL A 23 14.70 1.31 3.21
N PHE A 24 13.53 1.75 2.71
CA PHE A 24 12.24 1.38 3.30
C PHE A 24 12.02 -0.13 3.32
N TYR A 25 12.28 -0.80 2.20
CA TYR A 25 12.17 -2.24 2.09
C TYR A 25 13.09 -2.95 3.08
N SER A 26 14.36 -2.52 3.18
CA SER A 26 15.32 -3.11 4.11
C SER A 26 14.90 -2.97 5.58
N MET A 27 14.29 -1.85 5.97
CA MET A 27 13.76 -1.64 7.32
C MET A 27 12.59 -2.58 7.61
N VAL A 28 11.68 -2.75 6.65
CA VAL A 28 10.53 -3.66 6.77
C VAL A 28 10.97 -5.12 6.82
N ALA A 29 11.98 -5.51 6.03
CA ALA A 29 12.53 -6.86 6.08
C ALA A 29 13.18 -7.18 7.44
N ARG A 30 13.82 -6.20 8.08
CA ARG A 30 14.49 -6.35 9.38
C ARG A 30 13.54 -6.24 10.59
N SER A 31 12.31 -5.78 10.41
CA SER A 31 11.39 -5.53 11.52
C SER A 31 10.74 -6.79 12.10
N GLY A 32 10.83 -7.93 11.42
CA GLY A 32 10.09 -9.15 11.75
C GLY A 32 8.61 -9.11 11.34
N GLU A 33 8.10 -7.96 10.89
CA GLU A 33 6.71 -7.72 10.53
C GLU A 33 6.51 -7.61 9.00
N ALA A 34 7.47 -8.12 8.22
CA ALA A 34 7.55 -7.87 6.79
C ALA A 34 6.25 -8.27 6.07
N GLU A 35 5.75 -9.47 6.32
CA GLU A 35 4.52 -9.99 5.71
C GLU A 35 3.30 -9.11 6.04
N ARG A 36 3.11 -8.80 7.32
CA ARG A 36 1.99 -7.97 7.79
C ARG A 36 2.02 -6.57 7.16
N LEU A 37 3.21 -5.96 7.09
CA LEU A 37 3.38 -4.62 6.54
C LEU A 37 3.22 -4.58 5.02
N HIS A 38 3.65 -5.63 4.30
CA HIS A 38 3.37 -5.75 2.86
C HIS A 38 1.87 -5.87 2.60
N ALA A 39 1.16 -6.73 3.33
CA ALA A 39 -0.28 -6.89 3.21
C ALA A 39 -1.03 -5.58 3.52
N ALA A 40 -0.67 -4.90 4.61
CA ALA A 40 -1.29 -3.63 4.99
C ALA A 40 -1.05 -2.53 3.95
N ALA A 41 0.14 -2.46 3.35
CA ALA A 41 0.46 -1.50 2.30
C ALA A 41 -0.32 -1.77 1.01
N ALA A 42 -0.49 -3.04 0.62
CA ALA A 42 -1.32 -3.42 -0.53
C ALA A 42 -2.79 -3.02 -0.31
N VAL A 43 -3.39 -3.40 0.82
CA VAL A 43 -4.78 -3.03 1.16
C VAL A 43 -4.97 -1.52 1.24
N ALA A 44 -4.00 -0.78 1.78
CA ALA A 44 -4.05 0.68 1.81
C ALA A 44 -3.95 1.30 0.40
N HIS A 45 -3.13 0.72 -0.47
CA HIS A 45 -3.00 1.15 -1.86
C HIS A 45 -4.30 0.93 -2.63
N GLU A 46 -4.88 -0.27 -2.56
CA GLU A 46 -6.16 -0.61 -3.22
C GLU A 46 -7.31 0.29 -2.78
N ARG A 47 -7.44 0.55 -1.46
CA ARG A 47 -8.44 1.50 -0.95
C ARG A 47 -8.25 2.91 -1.46
N LYS A 48 -7.00 3.33 -1.70
CA LYS A 48 -6.64 4.66 -2.17
C LYS A 48 -6.79 4.79 -3.68
N THR A 49 -6.47 3.76 -4.44
CA THR A 49 -6.52 3.76 -5.91
C THR A 49 -7.89 3.41 -6.46
N GLY A 50 -8.78 2.85 -5.64
CA GLY A 50 -10.16 2.64 -6.01
C GLY A 50 -10.28 1.65 -7.17
N THR A 51 -10.12 0.36 -6.88
CA THR A 51 -11.02 -0.62 -7.49
C THR A 51 -12.42 -0.40 -6.88
N ALA A 52 -13.01 0.75 -7.21
CA ALA A 52 -14.41 1.10 -7.04
C ALA A 52 -15.09 0.80 -8.38
N VAL A 53 -15.16 -0.48 -8.74
CA VAL A 53 -16.00 -0.98 -9.83
C VAL A 53 -16.82 -2.11 -9.23
N ALA A 54 -18.15 -1.98 -9.28
CA ALA A 54 -19.17 -2.67 -8.47
C ALA A 54 -19.27 -2.07 -7.06
N ASP A 55 -20.23 -1.19 -6.76
CA ASP A 55 -21.66 -1.53 -6.69
C ASP A 55 -22.56 -0.30 -6.94
N GLU A 56 -22.90 0.01 -8.20
CA GLU A 56 -24.06 0.85 -8.52
C GLU A 56 -25.15 0.11 -9.32
N GLU A 57 -24.93 -1.17 -9.67
CA GLU A 57 -25.87 -1.99 -10.46
C GLU A 57 -26.58 -3.09 -9.67
N THR A 58 -26.68 -2.99 -8.34
CA THR A 58 -27.45 -3.96 -7.52
C THR A 58 -28.68 -3.32 -6.85
N ALA A 59 -28.77 -1.99 -6.77
CA ALA A 59 -29.89 -1.31 -6.11
C ALA A 59 -31.19 -1.23 -6.94
N LEU A 60 -31.13 -1.42 -8.27
CA LEU A 60 -32.30 -1.31 -9.17
C LEU A 60 -33.04 -2.63 -9.43
N ARG A 61 -32.56 -3.76 -8.91
CA ARG A 61 -33.23 -5.08 -9.09
C ARG A 61 -34.12 -5.50 -7.91
N SER A 62 -34.27 -4.65 -6.88
CA SER A 62 -35.16 -4.92 -5.73
C SER A 62 -36.52 -4.21 -5.82
N THR A 63 -36.92 -3.79 -7.03
CA THR A 63 -38.30 -3.38 -7.34
C THR A 63 -38.73 -4.03 -8.64
N ALA A 64 -39.05 -5.32 -8.57
CA ALA A 64 -39.83 -6.05 -9.58
C ALA A 64 -40.66 -7.12 -8.88
#